data_AF-A0A8I6WDJ7-F1
#
_entry.id   AF-A0A8I6WDJ7-F1
#
_cell.length_a   1.000
_cell.length_b   1.000
_cell.length_c   1.000
_cell.angle_alpha   90.00
_cell.angle_beta   90.00
_cell.angle_gamma   90.00
#
_symmetry.space_group_name_H-M   'P 1'
#
loop_
_entity.id
_entity.type
_entity.pdbx_description
1 polymer ?
#
loop_
_entity_poly.entity_id
_entity_poly.type
_entity_poly.pdbx_seq_one_letter_code
_entity_poly.pdbx_strand_id
1 'polypeptide(L)'
;MDLLGERWVPRVHLRKFVSWIPIQLSALQGWIKRDPSHLSNLSELMLWSVKEVQQEDVEIIGGLLSLRRLWITSTHQTQRLLVISADGFRCIVDFHLDCGSATQILFEPGALPRVETVRFSLGVRVAKDDGNSGFDLGLQGNLLSLRQSVEVRMYCGGVRVGEANEAVAAVRRAQEAHPHHPQICIVMRPRIAEGAQDDDLI
;
A
#
# COMPACT_ATOMS: atom_id res chain seq x y z
N MET A 1 5.32 23.58 0.60
CA MET A 1 3.97 24.17 0.51
C MET A 1 3.01 23.08 0.10
N ASP A 2 1.95 22.90 0.88
CA ASP A 2 0.81 22.07 0.53
C ASP A 2 -0.08 22.87 -0.44
N LEU A 3 -0.29 22.34 -1.65
CA LEU A 3 -0.79 23.13 -2.78
C LEU A 3 -2.31 23.31 -2.80
N LEU A 4 -3.05 22.58 -1.96
CA LEU A 4 -4.47 22.86 -1.75
C LEU A 4 -4.70 24.02 -0.78
N GLY A 5 -3.65 24.40 -0.04
CA GLY A 5 -3.75 25.32 1.08
C GLY A 5 -4.69 24.79 2.16
N GLU A 6 -4.54 25.28 3.39
CA GLU A 6 -5.47 24.97 4.50
C GLU A 6 -6.92 25.47 4.22
N ARG A 7 -7.18 26.09 3.06
CA ARG A 7 -8.43 26.79 2.73
C ARG A 7 -9.30 26.05 1.71
N TRP A 8 -8.75 25.17 0.88
CA TRP A 8 -9.59 24.40 -0.03
C TRP A 8 -10.28 23.27 0.74
N VAL A 9 -11.59 23.13 0.55
CA VAL A 9 -12.41 22.10 1.20
C VAL A 9 -13.24 21.40 0.12
N PRO A 10 -13.26 20.07 0.09
CA PRO A 10 -14.06 19.32 -0.86
C PRO A 10 -15.56 19.53 -0.63
N ARG A 11 -16.36 19.48 -1.70
CA ARG A 11 -17.83 19.52 -1.60
C ARG A 11 -18.35 18.21 -1.00
N VAL A 12 -19.42 18.26 -0.22
CA VAL A 12 -20.09 17.12 0.46
C VAL A 12 -20.44 15.93 -0.48
N HIS A 13 -20.56 16.18 -1.78
CA HIS A 13 -20.91 15.19 -2.80
C HIS A 13 -19.70 14.73 -3.64
N LEU A 14 -18.48 15.04 -3.21
CA LEU A 14 -17.28 14.65 -3.94
C LEU A 14 -17.15 13.12 -3.96
N ARG A 15 -17.29 12.53 -5.15
CA ARG A 15 -17.14 11.08 -5.34
C ARG A 15 -15.73 10.67 -5.77
N LYS A 16 -14.99 11.58 -6.39
CA LYS A 16 -13.65 11.32 -6.91
C LYS A 16 -12.74 12.49 -6.61
N PHE A 17 -11.60 12.20 -6.01
CA PHE A 17 -10.52 13.15 -5.78
C PHE A 17 -9.25 12.63 -6.44
N VAL A 18 -8.63 13.47 -7.28
CA VAL A 18 -7.38 13.14 -7.97
C VAL A 18 -6.41 14.30 -7.78
N SER A 19 -5.20 14.00 -7.31
CA SER A 19 -4.08 14.95 -7.26
C SER A 19 -2.85 14.38 -7.95
N TRP A 20 -2.35 15.13 -8.92
CA TRP A 20 -1.09 14.85 -9.62
C TRP A 20 0.10 15.63 -9.03
N ILE A 21 -0.19 16.60 -8.17
CA ILE A 21 0.78 17.45 -7.51
C ILE A 21 1.06 16.94 -6.09
N PRO A 22 2.27 17.19 -5.55
CA PRO A 22 2.63 16.81 -4.19
C PRO A 22 1.62 17.33 -3.16
N ILE A 23 1.09 16.43 -2.33
CA ILE A 23 0.11 16.71 -1.28
C ILE A 23 0.57 16.16 0.07
N GLN A 24 0.19 16.85 1.15
CA GLN A 24 0.30 16.31 2.52
C GLN A 24 -1.04 15.73 2.97
N LEU A 25 -1.03 14.54 3.58
CA LEU A 25 -2.26 13.90 4.05
C LEU A 25 -2.90 14.65 5.23
N SER A 26 -2.16 15.51 5.91
CA SER A 26 -2.71 16.45 6.92
C SER A 26 -3.86 17.31 6.38
N ALA A 27 -3.88 17.67 5.09
CA ALA A 27 -5.01 18.35 4.48
C ALA A 27 -6.28 17.48 4.47
N LEU A 28 -6.13 16.20 4.11
CA LEU A 28 -7.22 15.23 4.10
C LEU A 28 -7.75 15.03 5.52
N GLN A 29 -6.85 14.89 6.49
CA GLN A 29 -7.22 14.82 7.90
C GLN A 29 -7.99 16.07 8.34
N GLY A 30 -7.52 17.26 7.93
CA GLY A 30 -8.17 18.53 8.24
C GLY A 30 -9.60 18.61 7.70
N TRP A 31 -9.86 18.08 6.49
CA TRP A 31 -11.22 18.06 5.93
C TRP A 31 -12.16 17.15 6.72
N ILE A 32 -11.70 15.97 7.11
CA ILE A 32 -12.48 14.99 7.89
C ILE A 32 -12.71 15.50 9.31
N LYS A 33 -11.68 16.04 9.96
CA LYS A 33 -11.76 16.62 11.31
C LYS A 33 -12.70 17.83 11.34
N ARG A 34 -12.75 18.63 10.27
CA ARG A 34 -13.65 19.80 10.16
C ARG A 34 -15.11 19.40 9.98
N ASP A 35 -15.40 18.46 9.09
CA ASP A 35 -16.74 17.90 8.90
C ASP A 35 -16.61 16.51 8.26
N PRO A 36 -16.92 15.43 9.00
CA PRO A 36 -16.85 14.06 8.49
C PRO A 36 -17.73 13.81 7.25
N SER A 37 -18.77 14.63 7.02
CA SER A 37 -19.66 14.51 5.88
C SER A 37 -19.00 14.88 4.54
N HIS A 38 -17.92 15.68 4.55
CA HIS A 38 -17.28 16.16 3.33
C HIS A 38 -16.77 15.04 2.41
N LEU A 39 -16.35 13.92 2.98
CA LEU A 39 -15.77 12.79 2.26
C LEU A 39 -16.61 11.51 2.40
N SER A 40 -17.80 11.58 2.97
CA SER A 40 -18.65 10.40 3.19
C SER A 40 -19.05 9.70 1.89
N ASN A 41 -19.12 10.47 0.79
CA ASN A 41 -19.43 9.98 -0.55
C ASN A 41 -18.19 9.71 -1.42
N LEU A 42 -16.97 9.92 -0.88
CA LEU A 42 -15.74 9.75 -1.64
C LEU A 42 -15.55 8.27 -1.98
N SER A 43 -15.61 7.96 -3.27
CA SER A 43 -15.51 6.61 -3.81
C SER A 43 -14.16 6.34 -4.46
N GLU A 44 -13.46 7.37 -4.93
CA GLU A 44 -12.15 7.25 -5.57
C GLU A 44 -11.20 8.30 -5.01
N LEU A 45 -10.06 7.87 -4.47
CA LEU A 45 -8.98 8.72 -3.98
C LEU A 45 -7.69 8.36 -4.71
N MET A 46 -7.16 9.29 -5.51
CA MET A 46 -5.96 9.07 -6.32
C MET A 46 -4.94 10.18 -6.06
N LEU A 47 -3.90 9.88 -5.29
CA LEU A 47 -2.82 10.78 -4.92
C LEU A 47 -1.50 10.25 -5.48
N TRP A 48 -1.04 10.84 -6.57
CA TRP A 48 0.13 10.37 -7.31
C TRP A 48 1.47 10.80 -6.69
N SER A 49 1.44 11.80 -5.80
CA SER A 49 2.61 12.27 -5.08
C SER A 49 2.18 12.68 -3.68
N VAL A 50 2.35 11.77 -2.74
CA VAL A 50 2.19 12.04 -1.32
C VAL A 50 3.57 12.19 -0.71
N LYS A 51 3.76 13.16 0.18
CA LYS A 51 5.07 13.33 0.81
C LYS A 51 5.40 12.20 1.78
N GLU A 52 4.52 11.99 2.74
CA GLU A 52 4.67 11.02 3.81
C GLU A 52 3.32 10.36 4.07
N VAL A 53 3.35 9.09 4.47
CA VAL A 53 2.17 8.35 4.92
C VAL A 53 2.46 7.83 6.33
N GLN A 54 1.62 8.19 7.29
CA GLN A 54 1.68 7.66 8.64
C GLN A 54 0.56 6.65 8.84
N GLN A 55 0.67 5.84 9.89
CA GLN A 55 -0.37 4.87 10.25
C GLN A 55 -1.73 5.55 10.49
N GLU A 56 -1.75 6.72 11.15
CA GLU A 56 -2.98 7.50 11.36
C GLU A 56 -3.64 7.88 10.02
N ASP A 57 -2.86 8.19 8.98
CA ASP A 57 -3.41 8.52 7.67
C ASP A 57 -4.11 7.32 7.03
N VAL A 58 -3.49 6.14 7.12
CA VAL A 58 -4.04 4.89 6.61
C VAL A 58 -5.35 4.55 7.31
N GLU A 59 -5.42 4.73 8.63
CA GLU A 59 -6.62 4.51 9.43
C GLU A 59 -7.75 5.48 9.07
N ILE A 60 -7.43 6.76 8.95
CA ILE A 60 -8.40 7.80 8.56
C ILE A 60 -8.97 7.53 7.17
N ILE A 61 -8.10 7.22 6.19
CA ILE A 61 -8.54 6.88 4.83
C ILE A 61 -9.34 5.58 4.84
N GLY A 62 -8.90 4.59 5.62
CA GLY A 62 -9.58 3.31 5.80
C GLY A 62 -10.98 3.45 6.41
N GLY A 63 -11.23 4.50 7.19
CA GLY A 63 -12.54 4.82 7.76
C GLY A 63 -13.55 5.40 6.75
N LEU A 64 -13.15 5.73 5.51
CA LEU A 64 -14.04 6.28 4.51
C LEU A 64 -15.04 5.23 4.00
N LEU A 65 -16.30 5.37 4.40
CA LEU A 65 -17.36 4.39 4.21
C LEU A 65 -17.69 4.06 2.73
N SER A 66 -17.47 5.02 1.83
CA SER A 66 -17.78 4.85 0.41
C SER A 66 -16.55 4.55 -0.46
N LEU A 67 -15.35 4.49 0.11
CA LEU A 67 -14.12 4.40 -0.68
C LEU A 67 -14.00 3.02 -1.34
N ARG A 68 -14.02 3.01 -2.68
CA ARG A 68 -13.92 1.79 -3.51
C ARG A 68 -12.60 1.68 -4.24
N ARG A 69 -11.94 2.81 -4.54
CA ARG A 69 -10.64 2.84 -5.22
C ARG A 69 -9.67 3.77 -4.51
N LEU A 70 -8.50 3.24 -4.20
CA LEU A 70 -7.40 3.98 -3.60
C LEU A 70 -6.17 3.87 -4.49
N TRP A 71 -5.52 4.99 -4.74
CA TRP A 71 -4.19 5.04 -5.32
C TRP A 71 -3.36 6.05 -4.57
N ILE A 72 -2.33 5.60 -3.85
CA ILE A 72 -1.35 6.45 -3.20
C ILE A 72 0.04 6.02 -3.63
N THR A 73 0.83 6.99 -4.10
CA THR A 73 2.27 6.83 -4.28
C THR A 73 2.98 7.88 -3.44
N SER A 74 3.85 7.42 -2.53
CA SER A 74 4.66 8.27 -1.67
C SER A 74 6.02 8.53 -2.30
N THR A 75 6.52 9.76 -2.15
CA THR A 75 7.83 10.18 -2.69
C THR A 75 8.89 10.44 -1.63
N HIS A 76 8.57 10.34 -0.33
CA HIS A 76 9.54 10.55 0.77
C HIS A 76 9.40 9.53 1.92
N GLN A 77 10.14 9.78 3.02
CA GLN A 77 10.28 8.95 4.21
C GLN A 77 8.91 8.71 4.86
N THR A 78 8.34 7.57 4.51
CA THR A 78 7.07 7.05 5.04
C THR A 78 7.37 6.26 6.32
N GLN A 79 6.38 6.06 7.19
CA GLN A 79 6.54 5.19 8.36
C GLN A 79 7.09 3.82 7.93
N ARG A 80 8.04 3.26 8.70
CA ARG A 80 8.73 2.00 8.34
C ARG A 80 7.78 0.81 8.19
N LEU A 81 6.71 0.80 8.96
CA LEU A 81 5.67 -0.21 8.93
C LEU A 81 4.30 0.48 8.84
N LEU A 82 3.52 0.08 7.85
CA LEU A 82 2.10 0.40 7.74
C LEU A 82 1.28 -0.89 7.84
N VAL A 83 0.25 -0.86 8.68
CA VAL A 83 -0.65 -1.99 8.90
C VAL A 83 -2.01 -1.65 8.32
N ILE A 84 -2.48 -2.51 7.42
CA ILE A 84 -3.83 -2.46 6.87
C ILE A 84 -4.72 -3.30 7.79
N SER A 85 -5.50 -2.60 8.62
CA SER A 85 -6.36 -3.26 9.61
C SER A 85 -7.59 -3.91 9.00
N ALA A 86 -8.09 -4.95 9.66
CA ALA A 86 -9.34 -5.64 9.32
C ALA A 86 -10.58 -4.72 9.37
N ASP A 87 -10.55 -3.69 10.22
CA ASP A 87 -11.66 -2.76 10.39
C ASP A 87 -11.73 -1.65 9.34
N GLY A 88 -10.62 -1.42 8.62
CA GLY A 88 -10.49 -0.39 7.59
C GLY A 88 -10.89 -0.89 6.20
N PHE A 89 -11.10 0.06 5.28
CA PHE A 89 -11.24 -0.18 3.84
C PHE A 89 -12.35 -1.19 3.46
N ARG A 90 -13.44 -1.23 4.23
CA ARG A 90 -14.52 -2.25 4.10
C ARG A 90 -15.18 -2.30 2.73
N CYS A 91 -15.14 -1.20 1.97
CA CYS A 91 -15.74 -1.08 0.64
C CYS A 91 -14.72 -1.08 -0.51
N ILE A 92 -13.43 -1.24 -0.22
CA ILE A 92 -12.38 -1.17 -1.24
C ILE A 92 -12.48 -2.34 -2.21
N VAL A 93 -12.28 -2.05 -3.49
CA VAL A 93 -12.27 -3.02 -4.60
C VAL A 93 -10.93 -2.97 -5.34
N ASP A 94 -10.34 -1.78 -5.47
CA ASP A 94 -9.01 -1.56 -6.05
C ASP A 94 -8.14 -0.78 -5.07
N PHE A 95 -7.08 -1.41 -4.58
CA PHE A 95 -6.19 -0.86 -3.57
C PHE A 95 -4.77 -0.73 -4.13
N HIS A 96 -4.25 0.50 -4.17
CA HIS A 96 -2.85 0.78 -4.49
C HIS A 96 -2.20 1.66 -3.42
N LEU A 97 -1.15 1.14 -2.78
CA LEU A 97 -0.33 1.85 -1.80
C LEU A 97 1.15 1.56 -2.04
N ASP A 98 1.84 2.46 -2.73
CA ASP A 98 3.28 2.40 -2.94
C ASP A 98 3.99 3.46 -2.09
N CYS A 99 4.74 3.00 -1.09
CA CYS A 99 5.47 3.83 -0.13
C CYS A 99 7.00 3.75 -0.32
N GLY A 100 7.47 3.17 -1.42
CA GLY A 100 8.89 3.09 -1.74
C GLY A 100 9.68 2.11 -0.86
N SER A 101 11.00 2.32 -0.82
CA SER A 101 11.95 1.41 -0.17
C SER A 101 12.04 1.52 1.35
N ALA A 102 11.45 2.57 1.92
CA ALA A 102 11.55 2.88 3.35
C ALA A 102 10.44 2.22 4.19
N THR A 103 9.53 1.47 3.57
CA THR A 103 8.31 0.97 4.22
C THR A 103 8.03 -0.49 3.85
N GLN A 104 7.51 -1.26 4.82
CA GLN A 104 6.79 -2.51 4.58
C GLN A 104 5.30 -2.32 4.90
N ILE A 105 4.43 -2.98 4.13
CA ILE A 105 2.98 -2.93 4.31
C ILE A 105 2.50 -4.34 4.67
N LEU A 106 1.81 -4.47 5.79
CA LEU A 106 1.27 -5.73 6.30
C LEU A 106 -0.25 -5.69 6.33
N PHE A 107 -0.89 -6.82 6.06
CA PHE A 107 -2.33 -6.97 6.11
C PHE A 107 -2.75 -7.79 7.33
N GLU A 108 -3.57 -7.22 8.22
CA GLU A 108 -4.12 -8.00 9.34
C GLU A 108 -5.12 -9.06 8.86
N PRO A 109 -5.32 -10.16 9.60
CA PRO A 109 -6.39 -11.11 9.32
C PRO A 109 -7.75 -10.43 9.18
N GLY A 110 -8.42 -10.59 8.04
CA GLY A 110 -9.67 -9.93 7.68
C GLY A 110 -9.51 -8.63 6.88
N ALA A 111 -8.30 -8.16 6.62
CA ALA A 111 -8.06 -6.92 5.87
C ALA A 111 -8.59 -7.00 4.43
N LEU A 112 -9.09 -5.86 3.95
CA LEU A 112 -9.62 -5.65 2.60
C LEU A 112 -10.60 -6.75 2.15
N PRO A 113 -11.72 -6.96 2.88
CA PRO A 113 -12.60 -8.13 2.68
C PRO A 113 -13.27 -8.20 1.29
N ARG A 114 -13.29 -7.09 0.53
CA ARG A 114 -13.94 -6.99 -0.79
C ARG A 114 -12.98 -6.67 -1.93
N VAL A 115 -11.67 -6.69 -1.68
CA VAL A 115 -10.70 -6.28 -2.70
C VAL A 115 -10.66 -7.28 -3.85
N GLU A 116 -10.67 -6.76 -5.08
CA GLU A 116 -10.52 -7.56 -6.30
C GLU A 116 -9.10 -7.44 -6.88
N THR A 117 -8.47 -6.27 -6.68
CA THR A 117 -7.10 -5.97 -7.08
C THR A 117 -6.34 -5.25 -5.97
N VAL A 118 -5.14 -5.72 -5.66
CA VAL A 118 -4.24 -5.11 -4.66
C VAL A 118 -2.87 -4.86 -5.27
N ARG A 119 -2.30 -3.68 -5.02
CA ARG A 119 -0.95 -3.31 -5.44
C ARG A 119 -0.25 -2.60 -4.27
N PHE A 120 0.92 -3.07 -3.89
CA PHE A 120 1.62 -2.44 -2.77
C PHE A 120 3.13 -2.62 -2.85
N SER A 121 3.86 -1.77 -2.14
CA SER A 121 5.31 -1.83 -2.05
C SER A 121 5.81 -2.67 -0.87
N LEU A 122 6.97 -3.30 -1.05
CA LEU A 122 7.74 -3.96 -0.02
C LEU A 122 9.19 -3.45 -0.05
N GLY A 123 9.61 -2.71 0.97
CA GLY A 123 11.01 -2.45 1.24
C GLY A 123 11.67 -3.68 1.85
N VAL A 124 12.40 -4.48 1.04
CA VAL A 124 12.96 -5.77 1.47
C VAL A 124 13.92 -5.59 2.64
N ARG A 125 14.80 -4.59 2.57
CA ARG A 125 15.73 -4.25 3.66
C ARG A 125 15.00 -3.89 4.95
N VAL A 126 13.98 -3.04 4.84
CA VAL A 126 13.20 -2.59 6.00
C VAL A 126 12.48 -3.75 6.67
N ALA A 127 11.86 -4.64 5.88
CA ALA A 127 11.23 -5.84 6.40
C ALA A 127 12.23 -6.72 7.18
N LYS A 128 13.43 -6.94 6.65
CA LYS A 128 14.49 -7.70 7.33
C LYS A 128 14.96 -7.02 8.61
N ASP A 129 15.29 -5.73 8.53
CA ASP A 129 15.79 -4.92 9.66
C ASP A 129 14.77 -4.90 10.82
N ASP A 130 13.47 -4.86 10.50
CA ASP A 130 12.38 -4.88 11.48
C ASP A 130 12.02 -6.30 11.97
N GLY A 131 12.78 -7.32 11.57
CA GLY A 131 12.62 -8.71 12.03
C GLY A 131 11.65 -9.57 11.21
N ASN A 132 11.04 -9.04 10.15
CA ASN A 132 10.18 -9.80 9.23
C ASN A 132 11.01 -10.61 8.21
N SER A 133 11.86 -11.51 8.69
CA SER A 133 12.72 -12.35 7.85
C SER A 133 11.96 -13.38 7.02
N GLY A 134 10.73 -13.72 7.41
CA GLY A 134 9.85 -14.61 6.65
C GLY A 134 9.13 -13.91 5.50
N PHE A 135 9.19 -12.58 5.45
CA PHE A 135 8.38 -11.75 4.55
C PHE A 135 6.90 -12.16 4.59
N ASP A 136 6.38 -12.38 5.80
CA ASP A 136 4.95 -12.58 5.97
C ASP A 136 4.28 -11.22 5.83
N LEU A 137 3.61 -11.02 4.71
CA LEU A 137 2.90 -9.79 4.38
C LEU A 137 1.44 -9.85 4.85
N GLY A 138 1.01 -10.95 5.48
CA GLY A 138 -0.38 -11.19 5.82
C GLY A 138 -1.24 -11.43 4.58
N LEU A 139 -0.67 -11.98 3.50
CA LEU A 139 -1.45 -12.39 2.32
C LEU A 139 -2.13 -13.74 2.52
N GLN A 140 -1.55 -14.60 3.37
CA GLN A 140 -2.10 -15.93 3.64
C GLN A 140 -3.39 -15.81 4.48
N GLY A 141 -4.49 -16.36 3.98
CA GLY A 141 -5.79 -16.32 4.65
C GLY A 141 -6.54 -14.99 4.55
N ASN A 142 -5.95 -13.98 3.91
CA ASN A 142 -6.57 -12.68 3.64
C ASN A 142 -6.98 -12.52 2.18
N LEU A 143 -7.67 -11.42 1.88
CA LEU A 143 -7.99 -11.00 0.51
C LEU A 143 -8.79 -12.07 -0.28
N LEU A 144 -9.67 -12.80 0.41
CA LEU A 144 -10.45 -13.92 -0.17
C LEU A 144 -11.33 -13.51 -1.36
N SER A 145 -11.61 -12.21 -1.52
CA SER A 145 -12.37 -11.66 -2.65
C SER A 145 -11.51 -11.38 -3.90
N LEU A 146 -10.19 -11.63 -3.87
CA LEU A 146 -9.28 -11.43 -5.00
C LEU A 146 -9.74 -12.25 -6.21
N ARG A 147 -9.99 -11.56 -7.31
CA ARG A 147 -10.39 -12.16 -8.59
C ARG A 147 -9.50 -11.77 -9.75
N GLN A 148 -8.69 -10.73 -9.59
CA GLN A 148 -7.90 -10.15 -10.69
C GLN A 148 -6.41 -10.35 -10.43
N SER A 149 -5.76 -9.43 -9.72
CA SER A 149 -4.30 -9.49 -9.54
C SER A 149 -3.80 -8.92 -8.22
N VAL A 150 -2.66 -9.44 -7.80
CA VAL A 150 -1.80 -8.92 -6.73
C VAL A 150 -0.52 -8.41 -7.39
N GLU A 151 -0.18 -7.14 -7.22
CA GLU A 151 1.14 -6.61 -7.61
C GLU A 151 1.95 -6.29 -6.36
N VAL A 152 3.12 -6.90 -6.22
CA VAL A 152 4.08 -6.56 -5.15
C VAL A 152 5.28 -5.87 -5.77
N ARG A 153 5.49 -4.59 -5.42
CA ARG A 153 6.65 -3.81 -5.84
C ARG A 153 7.76 -3.93 -4.81
N MET A 154 8.72 -4.79 -5.08
CA MET A 154 9.85 -5.05 -4.18
C MET A 154 10.96 -4.04 -4.42
N TYR A 155 11.32 -3.30 -3.38
CA TYR A 155 12.47 -2.41 -3.38
C TYR A 155 13.66 -3.12 -2.73
N CYS A 156 14.62 -3.51 -3.55
CA CYS A 156 15.73 -4.39 -3.20
C CYS A 156 17.10 -3.66 -3.14
N GLY A 157 17.12 -2.33 -3.28
CA GLY A 157 18.39 -1.60 -3.25
C GLY A 157 19.14 -1.77 -1.93
N GLY A 158 20.38 -2.24 -2.00
CA GLY A 158 21.25 -2.50 -0.85
C GLY A 158 20.90 -3.76 -0.06
N VAL A 159 20.16 -4.71 -0.65
CA VAL A 159 20.04 -6.08 -0.11
C VAL A 159 20.83 -7.07 -0.97
N ARG A 160 21.12 -8.25 -0.43
CA ARG A 160 21.70 -9.35 -1.22
C ARG A 160 20.68 -9.98 -2.16
N VAL A 161 21.15 -10.56 -3.25
CA VAL A 161 20.33 -11.31 -4.20
C VAL A 161 19.57 -12.45 -3.52
N GLY A 162 20.23 -13.19 -2.63
CA GLY A 162 19.59 -14.25 -1.85
C GLY A 162 18.41 -13.73 -1.02
N GLU A 163 18.56 -12.57 -0.38
CA GLU A 163 17.50 -11.93 0.42
C GLU A 163 16.31 -11.48 -0.44
N ALA A 164 16.59 -10.95 -1.64
CA ALA A 164 15.54 -10.61 -2.60
C ALA A 164 14.81 -11.87 -3.10
N ASN A 165 15.54 -12.97 -3.34
CA ASN A 165 14.97 -14.25 -3.74
C ASN A 165 14.11 -14.89 -2.62
N GLU A 166 14.53 -14.76 -1.35
CA GLU A 166 13.72 -15.17 -0.20
C GLU A 166 12.37 -14.43 -0.15
N ALA A 167 12.38 -13.12 -0.38
CA ALA A 167 11.14 -12.32 -0.44
C ALA A 167 10.23 -12.76 -1.59
N VAL A 168 10.79 -13.06 -2.77
CA VAL A 168 10.02 -13.64 -3.89
C VAL A 168 9.40 -14.97 -3.50
N ALA A 169 10.20 -15.86 -2.93
CA ALA A 169 9.75 -17.19 -2.53
C ALA A 169 8.62 -17.09 -1.49
N ALA A 170 8.71 -16.17 -0.53
CA ALA A 170 7.65 -15.92 0.45
C ALA A 170 6.34 -15.47 -0.21
N VAL A 171 6.39 -14.49 -1.11
CA VAL A 171 5.19 -14.02 -1.83
C VAL A 171 4.58 -15.13 -2.68
N ARG A 172 5.40 -15.94 -3.37
CA ARG A 172 4.91 -17.07 -4.16
C ARG A 172 4.31 -18.18 -3.28
N ARG A 173 4.91 -18.49 -2.13
CA ARG A 173 4.32 -19.43 -1.17
C ARG A 173 2.96 -18.95 -0.66
N ALA A 174 2.80 -17.65 -0.39
CA ALA A 174 1.51 -17.08 -0.01
C ALA A 174 0.46 -17.23 -1.14
N GLN A 175 0.85 -17.09 -2.41
CA GLN A 175 0.00 -17.36 -3.57
C GLN A 175 -0.46 -18.82 -3.63
N GLU A 176 0.48 -19.76 -3.45
CA GLU A 176 0.22 -21.20 -3.49
C GLU A 176 -0.70 -21.63 -2.35
N ALA A 177 -0.58 -21.01 -1.18
CA ALA A 177 -1.47 -21.26 -0.04
C ALA A 177 -2.85 -20.59 -0.17
N HIS A 178 -3.04 -19.68 -1.13
CA HIS A 178 -4.29 -18.93 -1.26
C HIS A 178 -5.37 -19.76 -1.97
N PRO A 179 -6.60 -19.89 -1.42
CA PRO A 179 -7.65 -20.78 -1.96
C PRO A 179 -8.03 -20.54 -3.44
N HIS A 180 -7.86 -19.31 -3.91
CA HIS A 180 -8.17 -18.89 -5.28
C HIS A 180 -6.95 -18.70 -6.20
N HIS A 181 -5.73 -18.99 -5.72
CA HIS A 181 -4.48 -18.85 -6.48
C HIS A 181 -4.43 -17.60 -7.37
N PRO A 182 -4.55 -16.39 -6.78
CA PRO A 182 -4.64 -15.16 -7.55
C PRO A 182 -3.40 -14.97 -8.41
N GLN A 183 -3.52 -14.27 -9.54
CA GLN A 183 -2.36 -13.92 -10.34
C GLN A 183 -1.49 -12.93 -9.57
N ILE A 184 -0.28 -13.34 -9.19
CA ILE A 184 0.71 -12.45 -8.58
C ILE A 184 1.73 -11.97 -9.61
N CYS A 185 1.92 -10.66 -9.68
CA CYS A 185 2.99 -9.99 -10.39
C CYS A 185 3.98 -9.40 -9.38
N ILE A 186 5.26 -9.76 -9.51
CA ILE A 186 6.33 -9.21 -8.67
C ILE A 186 7.18 -8.30 -9.54
N VAL A 187 7.34 -7.05 -9.12
CA VAL A 187 8.17 -6.05 -9.80
C VAL A 187 9.30 -5.63 -8.87
N MET A 188 10.54 -5.92 -9.25
CA MET A 188 11.73 -5.55 -8.48
C MET A 188 12.35 -4.23 -8.92
N ARG A 189 12.83 -3.45 -7.95
CA ARG A 189 13.55 -2.18 -8.13
C ARG A 189 14.74 -2.07 -7.15
N PRO A 190 16.00 -2.04 -7.63
CA PRO A 190 16.43 -2.37 -9.00
C PRO A 190 16.20 -3.86 -9.31
N ARG A 191 16.33 -4.23 -10.58
CA ARG A 191 16.22 -5.64 -11.00
C ARG A 191 17.51 -6.38 -10.66
N ILE A 192 17.40 -7.66 -10.33
CA ILE A 192 18.54 -8.56 -10.19
C ILE A 192 19.23 -8.69 -11.56
N ALA A 193 20.56 -8.55 -11.59
CA ALA A 193 21.34 -8.71 -12.81
C ALA A 193 21.36 -10.18 -13.25
N GLU A 194 21.41 -10.41 -14.56
CA GLU A 194 21.51 -11.76 -15.10
C GLU A 194 22.85 -12.40 -14.68
N GLY A 195 22.80 -13.62 -14.12
CA GLY A 195 23.98 -14.32 -13.60
C GLY A 195 24.46 -13.88 -12.21
N ALA A 196 23.73 -12.99 -11.52
CA ALA A 196 24.08 -12.61 -10.15
C ALA A 196 23.95 -13.79 -9.19
N GLN A 197 24.89 -13.89 -8.26
CA GLN A 197 24.95 -14.89 -7.20
C GLN A 197 24.24 -14.40 -5.95
N ASP A 198 23.79 -15.32 -5.09
CA ASP A 198 23.01 -14.97 -3.91
C ASP A 198 23.73 -14.00 -2.95
N ASP A 199 25.07 -14.00 -2.92
CA ASP A 199 25.88 -13.10 -2.09
C ASP A 199 26.08 -11.71 -2.69
N ASP A 200 25.75 -11.51 -3.97
CA ASP A 200 25.89 -10.21 -4.65
C ASP A 200 24.91 -9.17 -4.07
N LEU A 201 25.34 -7.92 -4.00
CA LEU A 201 24.50 -6.79 -3.59
C LEU A 201 23.75 -6.22 -4.79
N ILE A 202 22.46 -5.90 -4.57
CA ILE A 202 21.55 -5.25 -5.54
C ILE A 202 21.61 -3.72 -5.42
#